data_AF-A0A093YQS1-F1
#
_entry.id   AF-A0A093YQS1-F1
#
_cell.length_a   1.000
_cell.length_b   1.000
_cell.length_c   1.000
_cell.angle_alpha   90.00
_cell.angle_beta   90.00
_cell.angle_gamma   90.00
#
_symmetry.space_group_name_H-M   'P 1'
#
loop_
_entity.id
_entity.type
_entity.pdbx_description
1 polymer ?
#
loop_
_entity_poly.entity_id
_entity_poly.type
_entity_poly.pdbx_seq_one_letter_code
_entity_poly.pdbx_strand_id
1 'polypeptide(L)'
;MLSRPVIIAAALLQFLAVPAIAQVTLTGCHLHDGVEFCFLPNGEETEIGRATSSVASASPTAPTSVAATTTAAAQTTAITGCHGHETTQFCIKGNGEEVQVMATQTGDTPLPTAYNGCHSHGAEMFCIAPDGTEVEVTAAAAEGGHTDEHSEEAGHSHEASGESCHFHAGVEHCVGGSAETTCERKDRDYNIKLRIGLIFPMLFASALAVYAPLIMKKMLRMNGSGIVFTIIKQFGTGVIIATGFVHLLTHAELMFGNECLGELKYEATTTAIAMAGAFLAFLIEYLGHRLATWRRHTINSSSHLSSAPKEE
;
A
#
# COMPACT_ATOMS: atom_id res chain seq x y z
N MET A 1 36.22 -5.75 30.14
CA MET A 1 35.70 -6.43 28.93
C MET A 1 34.35 -7.02 29.27
N LEU A 2 33.26 -6.32 28.94
CA LEU A 2 31.90 -6.85 29.16
C LEU A 2 31.55 -7.86 28.07
N SER A 3 30.88 -8.94 28.47
CA SER A 3 30.47 -10.04 27.59
C SER A 3 29.50 -9.54 26.50
N ARG A 4 29.69 -9.99 25.25
CA ARG A 4 28.88 -9.63 24.07
C ARG A 4 27.34 -9.66 24.27
N PRO A 5 26.71 -10.58 25.02
CA PRO A 5 25.26 -10.55 25.24
C PRO A 5 24.79 -9.41 26.16
N VAL A 6 25.66 -8.89 27.03
CA VAL A 6 25.32 -7.74 27.90
C VAL A 6 25.27 -6.45 27.08
N ILE A 7 26.12 -6.33 26.05
CA ILE A 7 26.14 -5.19 25.14
C ILE A 7 24.88 -5.19 24.26
N ILE A 8 24.43 -6.37 23.79
CA ILE A 8 23.21 -6.50 22.99
C ILE A 8 21.96 -6.21 23.83
N ALA A 9 21.91 -6.68 25.08
CA ALA A 9 20.81 -6.39 25.99
C ALA A 9 20.75 -4.90 26.38
N ALA A 10 21.91 -4.25 26.58
CA ALA A 10 21.99 -2.81 26.85
C ALA A 10 21.57 -1.96 25.64
N ALA A 11 21.96 -2.36 24.42
CA ALA A 11 21.55 -1.69 23.18
C ALA A 11 20.04 -1.82 22.92
N LEU A 12 19.45 -2.98 23.22
CA LEU A 12 17.99 -3.19 23.13
C LEU A 12 17.22 -2.40 24.20
N LEU A 13 17.76 -2.26 25.42
CA LEU A 13 17.16 -1.41 26.45
C LEU A 13 17.27 0.09 26.11
N GLN A 14 18.34 0.52 25.44
CA GLN A 14 18.50 1.90 24.95
C GLN A 14 17.54 2.23 23.81
N PHE A 15 17.17 1.28 22.95
CA PHE A 15 16.14 1.46 21.93
C PHE A 15 14.71 1.49 22.50
N LEU A 16 14.45 0.82 23.62
CA LEU A 16 13.16 0.91 24.35
C LEU A 16 13.01 2.18 25.20
N ALA A 17 14.09 2.96 25.36
CA ALA A 17 14.13 4.22 26.10
C ALA A 17 14.40 5.43 25.19
N VAL A 18 13.97 5.37 23.92
CA VAL A 18 13.83 6.58 23.10
C VAL A 18 12.87 7.52 23.85
N PRO A 19 13.25 8.78 24.12
CA PRO A 19 12.39 9.69 24.86
C PRO A 19 11.10 9.86 24.05
N ALA A 20 9.97 9.80 24.74
CA ALA A 20 8.72 10.33 24.22
C ALA A 20 9.02 11.73 23.68
N ILE A 21 9.00 11.88 22.35
CA ILE A 21 8.98 13.20 21.72
C ILE A 21 7.68 13.78 22.24
N ALA A 22 7.77 14.66 23.23
CA ALA A 22 6.63 15.37 23.77
C ALA A 22 5.99 16.11 22.60
N GLN A 23 4.89 15.58 22.08
CA GLN A 23 4.08 16.31 21.13
C GLN A 23 3.51 17.49 21.90
N VAL A 24 4.09 18.67 21.69
CA VAL A 24 3.58 19.90 22.29
C VAL A 24 2.27 20.21 21.57
N THR A 25 1.15 19.89 22.22
CA THR A 25 -0.18 20.23 21.74
C THR A 25 -0.38 21.72 21.91
N LEU A 26 -0.22 22.46 20.81
CA LEU A 26 -0.52 23.89 20.73
C LEU A 26 -2.03 24.06 20.54
N THR A 27 -2.63 24.98 21.29
CA THR A 27 -4.08 25.25 21.23
C THR A 27 -4.32 26.75 21.17
N GLY A 28 -5.39 27.18 20.51
CA GLY A 28 -5.82 28.59 20.53
C GLY A 28 -4.87 29.57 19.84
N CYS A 29 -4.39 29.23 18.64
CA CYS A 29 -3.55 30.14 17.87
C CYS A 29 -4.33 31.38 17.41
N HIS A 30 -3.72 32.56 17.56
CA HIS A 30 -4.28 33.85 17.17
C HIS A 30 -3.20 34.77 16.57
N LEU A 31 -3.63 35.76 15.81
CA LEU A 31 -2.73 36.60 15.01
C LEU A 31 -2.62 38.00 15.61
N HIS A 32 -1.40 38.44 15.93
CA HIS A 32 -1.06 39.81 16.31
C HIS A 32 -0.12 40.42 15.27
N ASP A 33 -0.54 41.50 14.62
CA ASP A 33 0.29 42.26 13.65
C ASP A 33 0.96 41.40 12.55
N GLY A 34 0.29 40.32 12.12
CA GLY A 34 0.76 39.43 11.05
C GLY A 34 1.72 38.32 11.49
N VAL A 35 1.86 38.12 12.80
CA VAL A 35 2.66 37.05 13.41
C VAL A 35 1.71 36.13 14.19
N GLU A 36 1.86 34.81 14.02
CA GLU A 36 0.99 33.82 14.65
C GLU A 36 1.54 33.43 16.03
N PHE A 37 0.70 33.57 17.06
CA PHE A 37 1.01 33.20 18.44
C PHE A 37 0.08 32.08 18.89
N CYS A 38 0.63 31.07 19.54
CA CYS A 38 -0.12 29.92 20.04
C CYS A 38 0.14 29.72 21.53
N PHE A 39 -0.85 29.22 22.27
CA PHE A 39 -0.70 28.93 23.70
C PHE A 39 -0.06 27.57 23.93
N LEU A 40 0.91 27.54 24.85
CA LEU A 40 1.46 26.32 25.43
C LEU A 40 0.49 25.73 26.47
N PRO A 41 0.67 24.46 26.87
CA PRO A 41 -0.12 23.82 27.93
C PRO A 41 -0.06 24.56 29.29
N ASN A 42 0.94 25.41 29.47
CA ASN A 42 1.15 26.21 30.68
C ASN A 42 0.44 27.58 30.62
N GLY A 43 -0.29 27.89 29.54
CA GLY A 43 -1.00 29.16 29.32
C GLY A 43 -0.11 30.32 28.85
N GLU A 44 1.16 30.06 28.58
CA GLU A 44 2.13 31.04 28.06
C GLU A 44 2.06 31.08 26.52
N GLU A 45 2.17 32.27 25.93
CA GLU A 45 2.11 32.46 24.48
C GLU A 45 3.52 32.31 23.86
N THR A 46 3.62 31.65 22.71
CA THR A 46 4.87 31.54 21.95
C THR A 46 4.64 31.84 20.47
N GLU A 47 5.60 32.55 19.88
CA GLU A 47 5.62 32.96 18.48
C GLU A 47 5.93 31.78 17.55
N ILE A 48 5.05 31.50 16.58
CA ILE A 48 5.23 30.46 15.54
C ILE A 48 5.33 31.13 14.17
N GLY A 49 6.36 31.95 14.00
CA GLY A 49 6.77 32.49 12.71
C GLY A 49 5.80 33.51 12.09
N ARG A 50 6.32 34.24 11.10
CA ARG A 50 5.60 35.31 10.40
C ARG A 50 4.85 34.75 9.19
N ALA A 51 3.52 34.86 9.20
CA ALA A 51 2.71 34.58 8.02
C ALA A 51 3.06 35.59 6.92
N THR A 52 3.67 35.12 5.83
CA THR A 52 3.72 35.88 4.57
C THR A 52 2.35 35.78 3.91
N SER A 53 1.41 36.58 4.40
CA SER A 53 0.07 36.71 3.85
C SER A 53 0.11 37.40 2.50
N SER A 54 -0.35 36.72 1.45
CA SER A 54 -1.09 37.38 0.38
C SER A 54 -2.49 36.79 0.30
N VAL A 55 -3.32 37.14 1.29
CA VAL A 55 -4.78 36.97 1.23
C VAL A 55 -5.36 38.35 0.93
N ALA A 56 -5.88 38.55 -0.28
CA ALA A 56 -6.72 39.69 -0.61
C ALA A 56 -8.14 39.45 -0.09
N SER A 57 -8.68 40.43 0.62
CA SER A 57 -9.98 40.43 1.29
C SER A 57 -11.16 40.22 0.34
N ALA A 58 -12.14 39.43 0.77
CA ALA A 58 -13.48 39.40 0.19
C ALA A 58 -14.47 40.11 1.13
N SER A 59 -15.25 41.04 0.59
CA SER A 59 -16.49 41.58 1.15
C SER A 59 -17.58 41.42 0.08
N PRO A 60 -18.86 41.19 0.43
CA PRO A 60 -19.84 40.67 -0.51
C PRO A 60 -20.48 41.80 -1.32
N THR A 61 -20.35 41.74 -2.64
CA THR A 61 -21.24 42.47 -3.55
C THR A 61 -21.41 41.63 -4.79
N ALA A 62 -22.65 41.23 -5.09
CA ALA A 62 -22.96 40.42 -6.26
C ALA A 62 -22.71 41.21 -7.56
N PRO A 63 -22.17 40.55 -8.62
CA PRO A 63 -22.49 40.97 -9.96
C PRO A 63 -22.79 39.83 -10.95
N THR A 64 -23.66 40.20 -11.88
CA THR A 64 -24.05 39.62 -13.16
C THR A 64 -22.98 38.79 -13.88
N SER A 65 -23.39 37.61 -14.37
CA SER A 65 -22.61 36.74 -15.24
C SER A 65 -22.35 37.36 -16.61
N VAL A 66 -21.09 37.40 -17.02
CA VAL A 66 -20.68 37.55 -18.41
C VAL A 66 -19.67 36.44 -18.70
N ALA A 67 -19.89 35.72 -19.80
CA ALA A 67 -19.03 34.62 -20.23
C ALA A 67 -17.63 35.13 -20.62
N ALA A 68 -16.60 34.60 -19.96
CA ALA A 68 -15.21 34.79 -20.36
C ALA A 68 -14.82 33.68 -21.34
N THR A 69 -14.52 34.07 -22.58
CA THR A 69 -13.84 33.22 -23.55
C THR A 69 -12.37 33.14 -23.16
N THR A 70 -11.87 31.95 -22.85
CA THR A 70 -10.44 31.73 -22.61
C THR A 70 -9.70 31.77 -23.93
N THR A 71 -8.89 32.80 -24.12
CA THR A 71 -7.82 32.82 -25.13
C THR A 71 -6.82 31.72 -24.77
N ALA A 72 -6.64 30.74 -25.66
CA ALA A 72 -5.65 29.69 -25.51
C ALA A 72 -4.24 30.30 -25.32
N ALA A 73 -3.59 29.97 -24.21
CA ALA A 73 -2.17 30.23 -24.03
C ALA A 73 -1.39 29.42 -25.07
N ALA A 74 -0.44 30.06 -25.76
CA ALA A 74 0.47 29.40 -26.69
C ALA A 74 1.27 28.32 -25.93
N GLN A 75 0.90 27.06 -26.10
CA GLN A 75 1.66 25.94 -25.56
C GLN A 75 2.95 25.82 -26.38
N THR A 76 4.09 26.15 -25.78
CA THR A 76 5.39 25.77 -26.35
C THR A 76 5.51 24.25 -26.29
N THR A 77 5.66 23.60 -27.43
CA THR A 77 5.83 22.15 -27.62
C THR A 77 7.22 21.65 -27.21
N ALA A 78 7.86 22.29 -26.23
CA ALA A 78 9.18 21.94 -25.73
C ALA A 78 9.11 21.68 -24.22
N ILE A 79 9.81 20.64 -23.78
CA ILE A 79 10.04 20.34 -22.37
C ILE A 79 11.46 20.74 -22.00
N THR A 80 11.61 21.43 -20.87
CA THR A 80 12.88 22.06 -20.48
C THR A 80 13.13 21.86 -18.99
N GLY A 81 14.33 22.19 -18.50
CA GLY A 81 14.65 22.06 -17.08
C GLY A 81 14.76 20.61 -16.62
N CYS A 82 15.31 19.74 -17.47
CA CYS A 82 15.42 18.33 -17.14
C CYS A 82 16.47 18.06 -16.05
N HIS A 83 16.14 17.20 -15.10
CA HIS A 83 16.99 16.75 -14.01
C HIS A 83 16.83 15.24 -13.79
N GLY A 84 17.88 14.58 -13.33
CA GLY A 84 17.91 13.14 -13.15
C GLY A 84 17.74 12.73 -11.69
N HIS A 85 16.93 11.71 -11.45
CA HIS A 85 16.84 10.99 -10.18
C HIS A 85 17.24 9.54 -10.45
N GLU A 86 18.41 9.13 -9.95
CA GLU A 86 18.96 7.78 -10.13
C GLU A 86 19.14 7.37 -11.60
N THR A 87 18.13 6.72 -12.19
CA THR A 87 18.11 6.24 -13.60
C THR A 87 16.99 6.87 -14.43
N THR A 88 16.17 7.73 -13.83
CA THR A 88 15.02 8.37 -14.48
C THR A 88 15.28 9.86 -14.66
N GLN A 89 14.85 10.42 -15.79
CA GLN A 89 14.97 11.84 -16.07
C GLN A 89 13.60 12.50 -16.03
N PHE A 90 13.46 13.57 -15.26
CA PHE A 90 12.26 14.38 -15.15
C PHE A 90 12.48 15.74 -15.82
N CYS A 91 11.48 16.28 -16.50
CA CYS A 91 11.51 17.55 -17.22
C CYS A 91 10.23 18.34 -16.95
N ILE A 92 10.28 19.66 -17.17
CA ILE A 92 9.14 20.56 -16.95
C ILE A 92 8.52 20.95 -18.29
N LYS A 93 7.21 20.78 -18.41
CA LYS A 93 6.40 21.22 -19.56
C LYS A 93 6.16 22.73 -19.54
N GLY A 94 5.71 23.28 -20.68
CA GLY A 94 5.36 24.71 -20.79
C GLY A 94 4.25 25.19 -19.85
N ASN A 95 3.45 24.28 -19.28
CA ASN A 95 2.43 24.56 -18.26
C ASN A 95 2.96 24.48 -16.82
N GLY A 96 4.25 24.18 -16.62
CA GLY A 96 4.88 24.02 -15.30
C GLY A 96 4.75 22.63 -14.67
N GLU A 97 4.12 21.67 -15.36
CA GLU A 97 3.95 20.30 -14.89
C GLU A 97 5.20 19.45 -15.12
N GLU A 98 5.53 18.58 -14.17
CA GLU A 98 6.66 17.67 -14.25
C GLU A 98 6.28 16.38 -14.98
N VAL A 99 7.17 15.94 -15.86
CA VAL A 99 7.01 14.73 -16.65
C VAL A 99 8.28 13.90 -16.66
N GLN A 100 8.10 12.59 -16.72
CA GLN A 100 9.19 11.64 -16.84
C GLN A 100 9.50 11.40 -18.31
N VAL A 101 10.77 11.45 -18.66
CA VAL A 101 11.28 11.11 -20.00
C VAL A 101 11.88 9.71 -19.95
N MET A 102 11.36 8.80 -20.77
CA MET A 102 11.85 7.42 -20.87
C MET A 102 13.07 7.35 -21.81
N ALA A 103 14.13 8.11 -21.50
CA ALA A 103 15.38 8.09 -22.24
C ALA A 103 16.37 7.10 -21.61
N THR A 104 16.88 6.15 -22.40
CA THR A 104 17.93 5.22 -21.93
C THR A 104 19.31 5.85 -22.14
N GLN A 105 20.11 5.95 -21.07
CA GLN A 105 21.49 6.43 -21.19
C GLN A 105 22.32 5.46 -22.03
N THR A 106 22.75 5.89 -23.21
CA THR A 106 23.60 5.09 -24.10
C THR A 106 25.07 5.49 -23.89
N GLY A 107 25.79 4.69 -23.08
CA GLY A 107 27.21 4.90 -22.78
C GLY A 107 27.49 6.08 -21.83
N ASP A 108 28.66 6.71 -21.95
CA ASP A 108 29.09 7.84 -21.09
C ASP A 108 28.51 9.21 -21.52
N THR A 109 27.56 9.23 -22.45
CA THR A 109 26.97 10.48 -22.97
C THR A 109 25.92 11.01 -21.99
N PRO A 110 26.01 12.27 -21.52
CA PRO A 110 25.00 12.84 -20.63
C PRO A 110 23.67 13.00 -21.35
N LEU A 111 22.55 12.70 -20.67
CA LEU A 111 21.21 12.89 -21.20
C LEU A 111 20.94 14.38 -21.50
N PRO A 112 20.19 14.70 -22.56
CA PRO A 112 19.78 16.06 -22.89
C PRO A 112 19.06 16.78 -21.75
N THR A 113 19.30 18.08 -21.57
CA THR A 113 18.63 18.92 -20.56
C THR A 113 17.31 19.56 -21.05
N ALA A 114 16.98 19.36 -22.33
CA ALA A 114 15.76 19.85 -22.97
C ALA A 114 15.44 19.01 -24.21
N TYR A 115 14.15 18.87 -24.49
CA TYR A 115 13.63 18.18 -25.68
C TYR A 115 12.61 19.09 -26.37
N ASN A 116 12.63 19.07 -27.69
CA ASN A 116 11.84 19.97 -28.53
C ASN A 116 10.88 19.17 -29.41
N GLY A 117 9.91 19.84 -30.03
CA GLY A 117 9.05 19.20 -31.03
C GLY A 117 8.17 18.09 -30.44
N CYS A 118 7.71 18.27 -29.21
CA CYS A 118 6.81 17.33 -28.56
C CYS A 118 5.49 17.25 -29.32
N HIS A 119 5.09 16.04 -29.67
CA HIS A 119 3.89 15.73 -30.43
C HIS A 119 3.24 14.47 -29.87
N SER A 120 1.97 14.24 -30.19
CA SER A 120 1.20 13.13 -29.62
C SER A 120 0.91 12.07 -30.68
N HIS A 121 1.13 10.81 -30.31
CA HIS A 121 0.67 9.63 -31.04
C HIS A 121 -0.42 8.96 -30.21
N GLY A 122 -1.68 9.31 -30.49
CA GLY A 122 -2.80 8.84 -29.67
C GLY A 122 -2.76 9.45 -28.27
N ALA A 123 -2.59 8.61 -27.25
CA ALA A 123 -2.52 9.02 -25.83
C ALA A 123 -1.08 9.30 -25.34
N GLU A 124 -0.07 8.88 -26.11
CA GLU A 124 1.34 9.00 -25.75
C GLU A 124 1.92 10.30 -26.31
N MET A 125 2.81 10.93 -25.55
CA MET A 125 3.51 12.14 -25.95
C MET A 125 4.97 11.81 -26.22
N PHE A 126 5.45 12.12 -27.41
CA PHE A 126 6.83 11.91 -27.83
C PHE A 126 7.50 13.26 -28.02
N CYS A 127 8.73 13.39 -27.57
CA CYS A 127 9.55 14.58 -27.77
C CYS A 127 10.83 14.20 -28.52
N ILE A 128 11.35 15.14 -29.31
CA ILE A 128 12.52 14.92 -30.14
C ILE A 128 13.76 15.36 -29.35
N ALA A 129 14.70 14.43 -29.19
CA ALA A 129 16.00 14.66 -28.61
C ALA A 129 16.93 15.43 -29.55
N PRO A 130 18.01 16.05 -29.06
CA PRO A 130 18.94 16.82 -29.89
C PRO A 130 19.63 16.01 -31.00
N ASP A 131 19.71 14.69 -30.83
CA ASP A 131 20.24 13.75 -31.83
C ASP A 131 19.20 13.34 -32.90
N GLY A 132 17.96 13.85 -32.79
CA GLY A 132 16.85 13.57 -33.68
C GLY A 132 16.05 12.32 -33.33
N THR A 133 16.36 11.63 -32.24
CA THR A 133 15.58 10.47 -31.77
C THR A 133 14.31 10.90 -31.05
N GLU A 134 13.26 10.08 -31.12
CA GLU A 134 12.01 10.32 -30.39
C GLU A 134 12.03 9.57 -29.07
N VAL A 135 11.77 10.29 -27.98
CA VAL A 135 11.67 9.76 -26.62
C VAL A 135 10.25 9.93 -26.11
N GLU A 136 9.74 8.90 -25.46
CA GLU A 136 8.41 8.93 -24.85
C GLU A 136 8.45 9.71 -23.54
N VAL A 137 7.38 10.47 -23.30
CA VAL A 137 7.22 11.35 -22.14
C VAL A 137 5.90 11.05 -21.44
N THR A 138 5.98 10.60 -20.20
CA THR A 138 4.85 10.18 -19.37
C THR A 138 4.65 11.14 -18.20
N ALA A 139 3.44 11.20 -17.64
CA ALA A 139 3.20 11.97 -16.42
C ALA A 139 4.02 11.38 -15.26
N ALA A 140 4.70 12.22 -14.48
CA ALA A 140 5.47 11.74 -13.35
C ALA A 140 4.54 11.04 -12.35
N ALA A 141 4.69 9.72 -12.20
CA ALA A 141 3.96 8.96 -11.20
C ALA A 141 4.37 9.48 -9.81
N ALA A 142 3.38 9.87 -8.99
CA ALA A 142 3.63 10.18 -7.59
C ALA A 142 4.31 8.96 -6.93
N GLU A 143 5.49 9.17 -6.36
CA GLU A 143 6.36 8.10 -5.85
C GLU A 143 5.60 7.13 -4.93
N GLY A 144 5.47 5.89 -5.40
CA GLY A 144 5.12 4.71 -4.61
C GLY A 144 6.04 3.59 -5.07
N GLY A 145 7.27 3.57 -4.54
CA GLY A 145 8.28 2.60 -4.94
C GLY A 145 7.84 1.16 -4.68
N HIS A 146 7.98 0.30 -5.68
CA HIS A 146 8.09 -1.14 -5.46
C HIS A 146 9.07 -1.77 -6.44
N THR A 147 9.97 -2.53 -5.84
CA THR A 147 10.99 -3.39 -6.42
C THR A 147 10.43 -4.37 -7.44
N ASP A 148 11.10 -4.43 -8.59
CA ASP A 148 10.87 -5.41 -9.66
C ASP A 148 11.01 -6.85 -9.15
N GLU A 149 9.88 -7.52 -8.94
CA GLU A 149 9.79 -8.97 -9.08
C GLU A 149 9.11 -9.26 -10.41
N HIS A 150 9.93 -9.58 -11.42
CA HIS A 150 9.48 -9.99 -12.75
C HIS A 150 8.53 -11.20 -12.64
N SER A 151 7.25 -10.94 -12.83
CA SER A 151 6.26 -11.92 -13.27
C SER A 151 5.55 -11.30 -14.46
N GLU A 152 6.08 -11.56 -15.66
CA GLU A 152 5.43 -11.18 -16.89
C GLU A 152 4.10 -11.90 -17.03
N GLU A 153 3.01 -11.21 -16.71
CA GLU A 153 1.68 -11.53 -17.20
C GLU A 153 1.41 -10.59 -18.38
N ALA A 154 1.82 -11.02 -19.57
CA ALA A 154 1.44 -10.41 -20.84
C ALA A 154 -0.07 -10.61 -21.05
N GLY A 155 -0.87 -9.75 -20.42
CA GLY A 155 -2.28 -9.59 -20.71
C GLY A 155 -2.46 -8.71 -21.94
N HIS A 156 -2.38 -9.29 -23.13
CA HIS A 156 -2.80 -8.61 -24.35
C HIS A 156 -4.31 -8.30 -24.29
N SER A 157 -4.67 -7.04 -24.03
CA SER A 157 -6.02 -6.54 -24.26
C SER A 157 -6.16 -6.13 -25.73
N HIS A 158 -6.88 -6.94 -26.51
CA HIS A 158 -7.40 -6.49 -27.80
C HIS A 158 -8.65 -5.60 -27.60
N GLU A 159 -8.45 -4.37 -28.05
CA GLU A 159 -9.31 -3.20 -28.32
C GLU A 159 -10.83 -3.35 -28.48
N ALA A 160 -11.54 -2.33 -27.97
CA ALA A 160 -12.72 -1.72 -28.61
C ALA A 160 -13.01 -0.28 -28.12
N SER A 161 -12.46 0.13 -26.97
CA SER A 161 -12.43 1.50 -26.46
C SER A 161 -11.00 1.78 -26.01
N GLY A 162 -10.50 3.02 -26.13
CA GLY A 162 -9.13 3.41 -25.74
C GLY A 162 -8.86 3.37 -24.23
N GLU A 163 -9.23 2.26 -23.58
CA GLU A 163 -9.28 2.02 -22.15
C GLU A 163 -8.26 0.96 -21.75
N SER A 164 -7.27 1.40 -20.96
CA SER A 164 -6.30 0.52 -20.32
C SER A 164 -6.83 0.08 -18.97
N CYS A 165 -7.35 -1.14 -18.91
CA CYS A 165 -7.78 -1.79 -17.67
C CYS A 165 -6.67 -2.67 -17.10
N HIS A 166 -6.33 -2.46 -15.84
CA HIS A 166 -5.46 -3.36 -15.09
C HIS A 166 -6.13 -3.81 -13.79
N PHE A 167 -5.75 -4.99 -13.31
CA PHE A 167 -6.32 -5.59 -12.10
C PHE A 167 -5.32 -5.58 -10.96
N HIS A 168 -5.65 -4.92 -9.85
CA HIS A 168 -4.93 -5.08 -8.60
C HIS A 168 -5.80 -5.76 -7.57
N ALA A 169 -5.39 -6.98 -7.20
CA ALA A 169 -5.97 -7.84 -6.18
C ALA A 169 -7.50 -8.07 -6.27
N GLY A 170 -8.10 -7.84 -7.44
CA GLY A 170 -9.53 -8.12 -7.71
C GLY A 170 -10.34 -6.88 -8.10
N VAL A 171 -9.78 -5.68 -7.97
CA VAL A 171 -10.38 -4.41 -8.38
C VAL A 171 -9.78 -4.05 -9.73
N GLU A 172 -10.64 -3.77 -10.70
CA GLU A 172 -10.23 -3.28 -12.01
C GLU A 172 -10.13 -1.76 -11.99
N HIS A 173 -8.98 -1.26 -12.41
CA HIS A 173 -8.76 0.15 -12.66
C HIS A 173 -8.61 0.33 -14.16
N CYS A 174 -9.62 0.95 -14.74
CA CYS A 174 -9.65 1.25 -16.15
C CYS A 174 -9.40 2.75 -16.36
N VAL A 175 -8.41 3.07 -17.19
CA VAL A 175 -8.02 4.45 -17.51
C VAL A 175 -8.22 4.67 -19.00
N GLY A 176 -8.97 5.72 -19.35
CA GLY A 176 -9.22 6.15 -20.73
C GLY A 176 -10.54 5.61 -21.29
N GLY A 177 -11.60 6.40 -21.29
CA GLY A 177 -12.87 5.98 -21.87
C GLY A 177 -13.97 6.94 -21.48
N SER A 178 -14.82 7.32 -22.43
CA SER A 178 -16.00 8.17 -22.19
C SER A 178 -17.24 7.33 -21.89
N ALA A 179 -17.08 6.25 -21.13
CA ALA A 179 -18.18 5.34 -20.84
C ALA A 179 -18.89 5.79 -19.56
N GLU A 180 -20.20 5.97 -19.65
CA GLU A 180 -21.05 5.94 -18.47
C GLU A 180 -20.84 4.60 -17.75
N THR A 181 -20.83 4.61 -16.41
CA THR A 181 -20.69 3.39 -15.63
C THR A 181 -21.85 2.44 -15.93
N THR A 182 -21.60 1.46 -16.78
CA THR A 182 -22.55 0.38 -17.03
C THR A 182 -22.28 -0.75 -16.04
N CYS A 183 -23.25 -1.03 -15.16
CA CYS A 183 -23.16 -2.12 -14.18
C CYS A 183 -23.42 -3.51 -14.78
N GLU A 184 -23.09 -3.68 -16.06
CA GLU A 184 -23.21 -4.94 -16.76
C GLU A 184 -21.99 -5.80 -16.49
N ARG A 185 -22.24 -7.10 -16.24
CA ARG A 185 -21.16 -8.06 -15.99
C ARG A 185 -20.27 -8.16 -17.23
N LYS A 186 -19.04 -7.69 -17.14
CA LYS A 186 -18.06 -7.84 -18.23
C LYS A 186 -17.51 -9.26 -18.26
N ASP A 187 -17.91 -10.04 -19.27
CA ASP A 187 -17.33 -11.35 -19.55
C ASP A 187 -15.89 -11.17 -20.06
N ARG A 188 -14.92 -11.66 -19.29
CA ARG A 188 -13.51 -11.70 -19.69
C ARG A 188 -13.18 -13.11 -20.16
N ASP A 189 -12.36 -13.20 -21.20
CA ASP A 189 -11.88 -14.48 -21.71
C ASP A 189 -10.97 -15.13 -20.65
N TYR A 190 -11.51 -16.13 -19.97
CA TYR A 190 -10.92 -16.67 -18.76
C TYR A 190 -10.17 -17.97 -19.08
N ASN A 191 -8.84 -17.91 -18.93
CA ASN A 191 -7.96 -19.05 -19.19
C ASN A 191 -8.07 -20.11 -18.08
N ILE A 192 -9.13 -20.92 -18.16
CA ILE A 192 -9.43 -21.99 -17.18
C ILE A 192 -8.26 -22.98 -17.03
N LYS A 193 -7.56 -23.28 -18.13
CA LYS A 193 -6.40 -24.19 -18.15
C LYS A 193 -5.23 -23.64 -17.34
N LEU A 194 -4.96 -22.33 -17.45
CA LEU A 194 -3.87 -21.68 -16.72
C LEU A 194 -4.16 -21.68 -15.21
N ARG A 195 -5.40 -21.37 -14.80
CA ARG A 195 -5.76 -21.43 -13.38
C ARG A 195 -5.59 -22.84 -12.80
N ILE A 196 -6.06 -23.87 -13.53
CA ILE A 196 -5.91 -25.26 -13.07
C ILE A 196 -4.41 -25.62 -12.95
N GLY A 197 -3.58 -25.12 -13.87
CA GLY A 197 -2.12 -25.24 -13.79
C GLY A 197 -1.54 -24.59 -12.52
N LEU A 198 -1.97 -23.38 -12.16
CA LEU A 198 -1.48 -22.64 -10.99
C LEU A 198 -1.83 -23.28 -9.63
N ILE A 199 -2.81 -24.19 -9.59
CA ILE A 199 -3.14 -24.93 -8.36
C ILE A 199 -1.96 -25.82 -7.93
N PHE A 200 -1.22 -26.44 -8.87
CA PHE A 200 -0.13 -27.35 -8.51
C PHE A 200 1.06 -26.63 -7.84
N PRO A 201 1.58 -25.50 -8.38
CA PRO A 201 2.58 -24.69 -7.69
C PRO A 201 2.09 -24.16 -6.34
N MET A 202 0.84 -23.70 -6.24
CA MET A 202 0.29 -23.19 -4.98
C MET A 202 0.21 -24.27 -3.90
N LEU A 203 -0.19 -25.49 -4.28
CA LEU A 203 -0.18 -26.64 -3.37
C LEU A 203 1.24 -26.99 -2.90
N PHE A 204 2.20 -26.98 -3.82
CA PHE A 204 3.60 -27.25 -3.50
C PHE A 204 4.20 -26.17 -2.58
N ALA A 205 4.00 -24.89 -2.90
CA ALA A 205 4.44 -23.77 -2.09
C ALA A 205 3.80 -23.81 -0.69
N SER A 206 2.51 -24.12 -0.60
CA SER A 206 1.80 -24.27 0.67
C SER A 206 2.35 -25.42 1.51
N ALA A 207 2.65 -26.56 0.87
CA ALA A 207 3.30 -27.67 1.56
C ALA A 207 4.67 -27.24 2.11
N LEU A 208 5.51 -26.59 1.29
CA LEU A 208 6.80 -26.09 1.74
C LEU A 208 6.66 -25.10 2.90
N ALA A 209 5.72 -24.16 2.84
CA ALA A 209 5.48 -23.19 3.89
C ALA A 209 5.10 -23.86 5.24
N VAL A 210 4.26 -24.90 5.21
CA VAL A 210 3.84 -25.62 6.43
C VAL A 210 4.94 -26.56 6.94
N TYR A 211 5.69 -27.21 6.04
CA TYR A 211 6.75 -28.14 6.43
C TYR A 211 8.07 -27.44 6.83
N ALA A 212 8.34 -26.23 6.34
CA ALA A 212 9.54 -25.47 6.67
C ALA A 212 9.77 -25.32 8.18
N PRO A 213 8.81 -24.84 9.01
CA PRO A 213 9.02 -24.72 10.46
C PRO A 213 9.19 -26.08 11.16
N LEU A 214 8.57 -27.15 10.64
CA LEU A 214 8.71 -28.51 11.17
C LEU A 214 10.12 -29.09 10.90
N ILE A 215 10.61 -28.92 9.67
CA ILE A 215 11.97 -29.35 9.27
C ILE A 215 13.01 -28.52 10.02
N MET A 216 12.80 -27.21 10.14
CA MET A 216 13.70 -26.31 10.86
C MET A 216 13.83 -26.69 12.34
N LYS A 217 12.72 -27.05 13.00
CA LYS A 217 12.76 -27.58 14.38
C LYS A 217 13.60 -28.86 14.49
N LYS A 218 13.49 -29.77 13.51
CA LYS A 218 14.22 -31.05 13.50
C LYS A 218 15.71 -30.87 13.21
N MET A 219 16.06 -30.05 12.22
CA MET A 219 17.44 -29.80 11.81
C MET A 219 18.23 -29.03 12.86
N LEU A 220 17.60 -28.01 13.47
CA LEU A 220 18.30 -27.11 14.38
C LEU A 220 18.43 -27.67 15.81
N ARG A 221 17.89 -28.88 16.09
CA ARG A 221 17.87 -29.58 17.40
C ARG A 221 17.66 -28.62 18.59
N MET A 222 16.89 -27.56 18.39
CA MET A 222 16.70 -26.52 19.39
C MET A 222 15.74 -27.05 20.45
N ASN A 223 16.19 -27.06 21.71
CA ASN A 223 15.27 -27.17 22.83
C ASN A 223 14.23 -26.03 22.69
N GLY A 224 12.93 -26.34 22.83
CA GLY A 224 11.80 -25.44 22.58
C GLY A 224 11.69 -24.21 23.50
N SER A 225 12.80 -23.79 24.10
CA SER A 225 12.97 -22.68 25.04
C SER A 225 13.85 -21.55 24.46
N GLY A 226 14.14 -21.57 23.16
CA GLY A 226 14.99 -20.58 22.51
C GLY A 226 14.21 -19.33 22.07
N ILE A 227 14.75 -18.15 22.39
CA ILE A 227 14.25 -16.84 21.95
C ILE A 227 13.99 -16.79 20.43
N VAL A 228 14.82 -17.49 19.65
CA VAL A 228 14.71 -17.59 18.18
C VAL A 228 13.38 -18.22 17.74
N PHE A 229 12.91 -19.28 18.42
CA PHE A 229 11.64 -19.92 18.08
C PHE A 229 10.45 -19.00 18.38
N THR A 230 10.52 -18.24 19.47
CA THR A 230 9.51 -17.23 19.80
C THR A 230 9.46 -16.12 18.74
N ILE A 231 10.61 -15.61 18.31
CA ILE A 231 10.68 -14.57 17.26
C ILE A 231 10.02 -15.06 15.96
N ILE A 232 10.37 -16.26 15.49
CA ILE A 232 9.79 -16.82 14.26
C ILE A 232 8.27 -17.00 14.40
N LYS A 233 7.79 -17.48 15.56
CA LYS A 233 6.36 -17.64 15.83
C LYS A 233 5.63 -16.30 15.80
N GLN A 234 6.17 -15.26 16.44
CA GLN A 234 5.54 -13.93 16.47
C GLN A 234 5.61 -13.22 15.11
N PHE A 235 6.71 -13.40 14.37
CA PHE A 235 6.83 -12.93 13.00
C PHE A 235 5.73 -13.53 12.11
N GLY A 236 5.53 -14.85 12.19
CA GLY A 236 4.47 -15.53 11.46
C GLY A 236 3.07 -15.00 11.81
N THR A 237 2.79 -14.80 13.10
CA THR A 237 1.52 -14.18 13.54
C THR A 237 1.35 -12.78 12.94
N GLY A 238 2.41 -11.97 12.91
CA GLY A 238 2.39 -10.62 12.33
C GLY A 238 2.06 -10.63 10.83
N VAL A 239 2.69 -11.53 10.06
CA VAL A 239 2.42 -11.67 8.62
C VAL A 239 0.94 -12.01 8.37
N ILE A 240 0.38 -12.97 9.12
CA ILE A 240 -1.03 -13.36 8.96
C ILE A 240 -1.98 -12.21 9.31
N ILE A 241 -1.70 -11.46 10.39
CA ILE A 241 -2.50 -10.29 10.77
C ILE A 241 -2.40 -9.20 9.69
N ALA A 242 -1.20 -8.91 9.19
CA ALA A 242 -0.99 -7.91 8.14
C ALA A 242 -1.74 -8.27 6.85
N THR A 243 -1.66 -9.52 6.39
CA THR A 243 -2.42 -9.97 5.21
C THR A 243 -3.93 -9.87 5.44
N GLY A 244 -4.43 -10.22 6.62
CA GLY A 244 -5.85 -10.13 6.93
C GLY A 244 -6.39 -8.69 6.91
N PHE A 245 -5.72 -7.77 7.62
CA PHE A 245 -6.21 -6.40 7.78
C PHE A 245 -5.77 -5.45 6.66
N VAL A 246 -4.52 -5.52 6.19
CA VAL A 246 -4.01 -4.55 5.21
C VAL A 246 -4.34 -4.99 3.80
N HIS A 247 -4.30 -6.29 3.50
CA HIS A 247 -4.52 -6.77 2.14
C HIS A 247 -5.98 -7.16 1.91
N LEU A 248 -6.53 -8.09 2.70
CA LEU A 248 -7.87 -8.63 2.42
C LEU A 248 -9.01 -7.69 2.81
N LEU A 249 -8.92 -7.03 3.98
CA LEU A 249 -9.99 -6.15 4.45
C LEU A 249 -10.13 -4.91 3.56
N THR A 250 -9.01 -4.26 3.22
CA THR A 250 -9.01 -3.08 2.33
C THR A 250 -9.55 -3.42 0.94
N HIS A 251 -9.20 -4.60 0.42
CA HIS A 251 -9.73 -5.08 -0.85
C HIS A 251 -11.24 -5.24 -0.82
N ALA A 252 -11.74 -5.85 0.25
CA ALA A 252 -13.17 -5.99 0.43
C ALA A 252 -13.87 -4.63 0.56
N GLU A 253 -13.27 -3.64 1.23
CA GLU A 253 -13.82 -2.29 1.34
C GLU A 253 -13.91 -1.60 -0.03
N LEU A 254 -12.86 -1.70 -0.86
CA LEU A 254 -12.85 -1.15 -2.21
C LEU A 254 -13.89 -1.83 -3.12
N MET A 255 -14.05 -3.15 -3.02
CA MET A 255 -15.04 -3.91 -3.79
C MET A 255 -16.49 -3.56 -3.40
N PHE A 256 -16.73 -3.31 -2.11
CA PHE A 256 -18.04 -2.88 -1.62
C PHE A 256 -18.34 -1.39 -1.89
N GLY A 257 -17.30 -0.58 -2.13
CA GLY A 257 -17.42 0.82 -2.55
C GLY A 257 -17.71 1.04 -4.03
N ASN A 258 -17.91 -0.04 -4.82
CA ASN A 258 -18.24 0.08 -6.23
C ASN A 258 -19.65 0.68 -6.41
N GLU A 259 -19.76 1.69 -7.26
CA GLU A 259 -21.01 2.40 -7.58
C GLU A 259 -22.14 1.49 -8.10
N CYS A 260 -21.81 0.33 -8.66
CA CYS A 260 -22.77 -0.66 -9.13
C CYS A 260 -23.46 -1.46 -8.03
N LEU A 261 -22.93 -1.47 -6.81
CA LEU A 261 -23.62 -2.05 -5.65
C LEU A 261 -24.61 -1.06 -5.01
N GLY A 262 -24.53 0.23 -5.38
CA GLY A 262 -25.34 1.30 -4.79
C GLY A 262 -24.99 1.59 -3.33
N GLU A 263 -25.86 2.33 -2.64
CA GLU A 263 -25.69 2.64 -1.21
C GLU A 263 -25.95 1.40 -0.34
N LEU A 264 -24.94 0.98 0.41
CA LEU A 264 -25.08 -0.10 1.38
C LEU A 264 -25.98 0.35 2.53
N LYS A 265 -26.90 -0.52 2.95
CA LYS A 265 -27.77 -0.26 4.12
C LYS A 265 -27.00 -0.05 5.42
N TYR A 266 -25.76 -0.53 5.48
CA TYR A 266 -24.88 -0.38 6.61
C TYR A 266 -23.47 -0.08 6.10
N GLU A 267 -22.96 1.11 6.42
CA GLU A 267 -21.67 1.60 5.93
C GLU A 267 -20.51 0.68 6.31
N ALA A 268 -20.54 0.13 7.54
CA ALA A 268 -19.52 -0.77 8.07
C ALA A 268 -19.78 -2.26 7.75
N THR A 269 -20.42 -2.59 6.63
CA THR A 269 -20.75 -3.99 6.27
C THR A 269 -19.49 -4.85 6.17
N THR A 270 -18.44 -4.34 5.54
CA THR A 270 -17.18 -5.08 5.35
C THR A 270 -16.52 -5.44 6.67
N THR A 271 -16.35 -4.46 7.56
CA THR A 271 -15.73 -4.66 8.88
C THR A 271 -16.62 -5.47 9.82
N ALA A 272 -17.95 -5.38 9.70
CA ALA A 272 -18.88 -6.24 10.42
C ALA A 272 -18.74 -7.71 10.03
N ILE A 273 -18.60 -8.01 8.74
CA ILE A 273 -18.34 -9.38 8.25
C ILE A 273 -16.98 -9.87 8.74
N ALA A 274 -15.95 -9.02 8.70
CA ALA A 274 -14.63 -9.35 9.22
C ALA A 274 -14.66 -9.68 10.72
N MET A 275 -15.38 -8.89 11.53
CA MET A 275 -15.59 -9.16 12.96
C MET A 275 -16.37 -10.45 13.20
N ALA A 276 -17.40 -10.73 12.40
CA ALA A 276 -18.12 -12.01 12.46
C ALA A 276 -17.20 -13.19 12.14
N GLY A 277 -16.31 -13.07 11.14
CA GLY A 277 -15.29 -14.06 10.81
C GLY A 277 -14.30 -14.30 11.94
N ALA A 278 -13.80 -13.24 12.58
CA ALA A 278 -12.91 -13.33 13.73
C ALA A 278 -13.61 -14.03 14.92
N PHE A 279 -14.87 -13.67 15.20
CA PHE A 279 -15.66 -14.32 16.24
C PHE A 279 -15.86 -15.83 15.96
N LEU A 280 -16.16 -16.21 14.72
CA LEU A 280 -16.27 -17.61 14.32
C LEU A 280 -14.96 -18.37 14.46
N ALA A 281 -13.82 -17.75 14.11
CA ALA A 281 -12.51 -18.36 14.32
C ALA A 281 -12.24 -18.61 15.82
N PHE A 282 -12.53 -17.63 16.69
CA PHE A 282 -12.41 -17.80 18.13
C PHE A 282 -13.37 -18.87 18.68
N LEU A 283 -14.58 -18.96 18.15
CA LEU A 283 -15.55 -19.98 18.54
C LEU A 283 -15.03 -21.39 18.21
N ILE A 284 -14.48 -21.59 17.01
CA ILE A 284 -13.89 -22.87 16.60
C ILE A 284 -12.71 -23.23 17.49
N GLU A 285 -11.82 -22.27 17.77
CA GLU A 285 -10.68 -22.46 18.67
C GLU A 285 -11.13 -22.83 20.09
N TYR A 286 -12.14 -22.15 20.62
CA TYR A 286 -12.72 -22.44 21.94
C TYR A 286 -13.34 -23.85 22.00
N LEU A 287 -14.16 -24.23 21.02
CA LEU A 287 -14.75 -25.56 20.92
C LEU A 287 -13.65 -26.63 20.81
N GLY A 288 -12.62 -26.38 19.99
CA GLY A 288 -11.46 -27.27 19.83
C GLY A 288 -10.75 -27.50 21.16
N HIS A 289 -10.42 -26.43 21.89
CA HIS A 289 -9.82 -26.52 23.22
C HIS A 289 -10.70 -27.24 24.24
N ARG A 290 -12.00 -26.94 24.26
CA ARG A 290 -12.98 -27.56 25.15
C ARG A 290 -13.09 -29.07 24.89
N LEU A 291 -13.22 -29.48 23.63
CA LEU A 291 -13.31 -30.89 23.21
C LEU A 291 -12.01 -31.64 23.52
N ALA A 292 -10.85 -31.04 23.22
CA ALA A 292 -9.56 -31.65 23.50
C ALA A 292 -9.34 -31.85 25.01
N THR A 293 -9.69 -30.86 25.83
CA THR A 293 -9.58 -30.94 27.29
C THR A 293 -10.54 -31.99 27.85
N TRP A 294 -11.79 -32.01 27.38
CA TRP A 294 -12.77 -33.02 27.78
C TRP A 294 -12.28 -34.44 27.49
N ARG A 295 -11.78 -34.71 26.28
CA ARG A 295 -11.21 -36.03 25.91
C ARG A 295 -10.03 -36.43 26.79
N ARG A 296 -9.13 -35.50 27.14
CA ARG A 296 -7.99 -35.78 28.02
C ARG A 296 -8.44 -36.20 29.41
N HIS A 297 -9.45 -35.53 29.97
CA HIS A 297 -10.02 -35.94 31.26
C HIS A 297 -10.65 -37.33 31.20
N THR A 298 -11.39 -37.67 30.14
CA THR A 298 -12.00 -39.00 30.00
C THR A 298 -10.94 -40.11 29.92
N ILE A 299 -9.89 -39.92 29.12
CA ILE A 299 -8.78 -40.88 28.99
C ILE A 299 -8.06 -41.07 30.33
N ASN A 300 -7.75 -39.98 31.05
CA ASN A 300 -7.09 -40.04 32.35
C ASN A 300 -7.95 -40.78 33.40
N SER A 301 -9.26 -40.53 33.44
CA SER A 301 -10.17 -41.24 34.35
C SER A 301 -10.24 -42.74 34.06
N SER A 302 -10.26 -43.14 32.78
CA SER A 302 -10.24 -44.56 32.39
C SER A 302 -8.91 -45.24 32.75
N SER A 303 -7.77 -44.54 32.62
CA SER A 303 -6.47 -45.10 33.04
C SER A 303 -6.38 -45.31 34.55
N HIS A 304 -6.97 -44.43 35.37
CA HIS A 304 -6.93 -44.53 36.83
C HIS A 304 -7.81 -45.68 37.36
N LEU A 305 -8.91 -46.01 36.68
CA LEU A 305 -9.75 -47.17 37.01
C LEU A 305 -9.06 -48.50 36.67
N SER A 306 -8.19 -48.52 35.65
CA SER A 306 -7.45 -49.72 35.25
C SER A 306 -6.23 -50.00 36.12
N SER A 307 -5.73 -49.03 36.90
CA SER A 307 -4.54 -49.16 37.75
C SER A 307 -4.86 -49.41 39.23
N ALA A 308 -6.13 -49.41 39.64
CA ALA A 308 -6.50 -49.75 41.01
C ALA A 308 -6.17 -51.24 41.28
N PRO A 309 -5.32 -51.57 42.25
CA PRO A 309 -5.00 -52.96 42.57
C PRO A 309 -6.26 -53.66 43.07
N LYS A 310 -6.51 -54.87 42.57
CA LYS A 310 -7.51 -55.77 43.15
C LYS A 310 -6.99 -56.16 44.53
N GLU A 311 -7.57 -55.57 45.58
CA GLU A 311 -7.36 -56.08 46.94
C GLU A 311 -8.04 -57.44 47.03
N GLU A 312 -7.22 -58.48 47.21
CA GLU A 312 -7.62 -59.84 47.58
C GLU A 312 -7.34 -60.05 49.07
#